data_AF-A0A1W6AJV3-F1
#
_entry.id   AF-A0A1W6AJV3-F1
#
_cell.length_a   1.000
_cell.length_b   1.000
_cell.length_c   1.000
_cell.angle_alpha   90.00
_cell.angle_beta   90.00
_cell.angle_gamma   90.00
#
_symmetry.space_group_name_H-M   'P 1'
#
loop_
_entity.id
_entity.type
_entity.pdbx_description
1 polymer ?
#
loop_
_entity_poly.entity_id
_entity_poly.type
_entity_poly.pdbx_seq_one_letter_code
_entity_poly.pdbx_strand_id
1 'polypeptide(L)'
;MKVLANQTLYQCDYCGKRLLTKHGAKVHEEQYCSVVLEQKKKEKQANCKHENIDTHYGYISGEAVMEPQYDYCIDCDKQIGWGERYENQL
;
A
#
# COMPACT_ATOMS: atom_id res chain seq x y z
N MET A 1 -2.80 8.99 38.73
CA MET A 1 -2.42 8.04 37.65
C MET A 1 -2.41 6.63 38.22
N LYS A 2 -3.09 5.67 37.58
CA LYS A 2 -2.98 4.24 37.94
C LYS A 2 -1.95 3.61 37.00
N VAL A 3 -0.78 3.26 37.53
CA VAL A 3 0.25 2.52 36.78
C VAL A 3 -0.12 1.04 36.86
N LEU A 4 -0.36 0.40 35.71
CA LEU A 4 -0.60 -1.03 35.63
C LEU A 4 0.76 -1.74 35.54
N ALA A 5 1.19 -2.33 36.66
CA ALA A 5 2.42 -3.13 36.72
C ALA A 5 2.18 -4.54 36.13
N ASN A 6 3.20 -5.12 35.48
CA ASN A 6 3.22 -6.50 34.97
C ASN A 6 2.22 -6.84 33.85
N GLN A 7 1.86 -5.89 32.98
CA GLN A 7 1.13 -6.23 31.77
C GLN A 7 2.07 -6.90 30.75
N THR A 8 1.73 -8.12 30.33
CA THR A 8 2.41 -8.77 29.21
C THR A 8 2.07 -8.03 27.91
N LEU A 9 3.08 -7.43 27.28
CA LEU A 9 2.96 -6.83 25.95
C LEU A 9 3.46 -7.82 24.89
N TYR A 10 2.75 -7.88 23.77
CA TYR A 10 3.12 -8.67 22.60
C TYR A 10 3.67 -7.72 21.54
N GLN A 11 4.94 -7.91 21.18
CA GLN A 11 5.60 -7.06 20.20
C GLN A 11 5.55 -7.74 18.83
N CYS A 12 5.16 -6.98 17.80
CA CYS A 12 5.22 -7.41 16.41
C CYS A 12 6.68 -7.49 15.96
N ASP A 13 7.07 -8.62 15.37
CA ASP A 13 8.46 -8.86 14.93
C ASP A 13 8.85 -8.01 13.70
N TYR A 14 7.86 -7.60 12.90
CA TYR A 14 8.11 -6.88 11.65
C TYR A 14 8.23 -5.36 11.82
N CYS A 15 7.36 -4.75 12.65
CA CYS A 15 7.32 -3.30 12.82
C CYS A 15 7.62 -2.83 14.25
N GLY A 16 7.81 -3.76 15.19
CA GLY A 16 8.11 -3.45 16.59
C GLY A 16 6.94 -2.89 17.40
N LYS A 17 5.72 -2.78 16.82
CA LYS A 17 4.52 -2.28 17.52
C LYS A 17 4.16 -3.22 18.68
N ARG A 18 3.83 -2.65 19.84
CA ARG A 18 3.39 -3.39 21.01
C ARG A 18 1.87 -3.43 21.10
N LEU A 19 1.33 -4.60 21.40
CA LEU A 19 -0.10 -4.88 21.52
C LEU A 19 -0.39 -5.51 22.88
N LEU A 20 -1.61 -5.28 23.36
CA LEU A 20 -2.04 -5.72 24.70
C LEU A 20 -2.44 -7.21 24.74
N THR A 21 -2.72 -7.81 23.58
CA THR A 21 -3.21 -9.20 23.50
C THR A 21 -2.45 -9.98 22.42
N LYS A 22 -2.28 -11.29 22.67
CA LYS A 22 -1.65 -12.21 21.71
C LYS A 22 -2.43 -12.27 20.39
N HIS A 23 -3.76 -12.34 20.48
CA HIS A 23 -4.63 -12.38 19.30
C HIS A 23 -4.52 -11.08 18.48
N GLY A 24 -4.49 -9.93 19.15
CA GLY A 24 -4.29 -8.64 18.48
C GLY A 24 -2.95 -8.58 17.75
N ALA A 25 -1.88 -9.10 18.36
CA ALA A 25 -0.57 -9.17 17.71
C ALA A 25 -0.59 -10.05 16.45
N LYS A 26 -1.20 -11.23 16.52
CA LYS A 26 -1.36 -12.11 15.36
C LYS A 26 -2.12 -11.44 14.21
N VAL A 27 -3.29 -10.87 14.51
CA VAL A 27 -4.11 -10.16 13.51
C VAL A 27 -3.36 -8.97 12.92
N HIS A 28 -2.59 -8.26 13.76
CA HIS A 28 -1.74 -7.19 13.30
C HIS A 28 -0.70 -7.69 12.29
N GLU A 29 0.07 -8.71 12.61
CA GLU A 29 1.11 -9.25 11.72
C GLU A 29 0.53 -9.72 10.38
N GLU A 30 -0.63 -10.37 10.39
CA GLU A 30 -1.23 -10.95 9.18
C GLU A 30 -1.88 -9.91 8.26
N GLN A 31 -2.57 -8.91 8.84
CA GLN A 31 -3.50 -8.05 8.11
C GLN A 31 -3.22 -6.55 8.20
N TYR A 32 -2.57 -6.07 9.26
CA TYR A 32 -2.48 -4.63 9.54
C TYR A 32 -1.06 -4.11 9.74
N CYS A 33 -0.06 -4.98 9.68
CA CYS A 33 1.32 -4.59 9.80
C CYS A 33 1.73 -3.89 8.52
N SER A 34 2.06 -2.59 8.62
CA SER A 34 2.47 -1.79 7.48
C SER A 34 3.64 -2.41 6.72
N VAL A 35 4.64 -2.91 7.44
CA VAL A 35 5.83 -3.57 6.85
C VAL A 35 5.43 -4.79 6.01
N VAL A 36 4.58 -5.66 6.56
CA VAL A 36 4.10 -6.86 5.85
C VAL A 36 3.22 -6.49 4.65
N LEU A 37 2.33 -5.51 4.80
CA LEU A 37 1.47 -5.03 3.72
C LEU A 37 2.28 -4.40 2.58
N GLU A 38 3.29 -3.60 2.91
CA GLU A 38 4.19 -3.00 1.93
C GLU A 38 4.99 -4.08 1.19
N GLN A 39 5.46 -5.11 1.90
CA GLN A 39 6.15 -6.25 1.27
C GLN A 39 5.22 -6.98 0.29
N LYS A 40 4.00 -7.33 0.72
CA LYS A 40 2.99 -7.96 -0.16
C LYS A 40 2.66 -7.08 -1.36
N LYS A 41 2.57 -5.75 -1.18
CA LYS A 41 2.35 -4.80 -2.28
C LYS A 41 3.52 -4.84 -3.27
N LYS A 42 4.76 -4.82 -2.79
CA LYS A 42 5.96 -4.90 -3.65
C LYS A 42 6.03 -6.22 -4.41
N GLU A 43 5.73 -7.35 -3.76
CA GLU A 43 5.67 -8.67 -4.40
C GLU A 43 4.58 -8.73 -5.47
N LYS A 44 3.40 -8.17 -5.19
CA LYS A 44 2.30 -8.06 -6.16
C LYS A 44 2.71 -7.21 -7.37
N GLN A 45 3.37 -6.07 -7.14
CA GLN A 45 3.86 -5.19 -8.21
C GLN A 45 4.99 -5.83 -9.03
N ALA A 46 5.90 -6.55 -8.39
CA ALA A 46 7.00 -7.24 -9.07
C ALA A 46 6.52 -8.36 -10.00
N ASN A 47 5.42 -9.04 -9.63
CA ASN A 47 4.83 -10.12 -10.42
C ASN A 47 3.75 -9.64 -11.40
N CYS A 48 3.41 -8.35 -11.41
CA CYS A 48 2.37 -7.81 -12.27
C CYS A 48 2.92 -7.55 -13.68
N LYS A 49 2.14 -7.90 -14.71
CA LYS A 49 2.48 -7.61 -16.12
C LYS A 49 2.10 -6.18 -16.54
N HIS A 50 1.32 -5.48 -15.73
CA HIS A 50 0.83 -4.13 -16.01
C HIS A 50 0.04 -4.03 -17.34
N GLU A 51 -0.75 -5.05 -17.68
CA GLU A 51 -1.58 -5.08 -18.90
C GLU A 51 -2.83 -4.19 -18.76
N ASN A 52 -3.38 -4.09 -17.55
CA ASN A 52 -4.57 -3.31 -17.24
C ASN A 52 -4.19 -1.94 -16.63
N ILE A 53 -4.08 -0.92 -17.48
CA ILE A 53 -3.66 0.44 -17.12
C ILE A 53 -4.83 1.42 -17.29
N ASP A 54 -5.02 2.29 -16.29
CA ASP A 54 -5.95 3.42 -16.34
C ASP A 54 -5.22 4.74 -16.06
N THR A 55 -5.88 5.85 -16.36
CA THR A 55 -5.35 7.20 -16.16
C THR A 55 -6.10 7.88 -15.00
N HIS A 56 -5.38 8.35 -14.00
CA HIS A 56 -5.93 9.16 -12.93
C HIS A 56 -6.10 10.61 -13.39
N TYR A 57 -7.33 11.13 -13.34
CA TYR A 57 -7.65 12.52 -13.67
C TYR A 57 -7.82 13.36 -12.40
N GLY A 58 -7.31 14.59 -12.42
CA GLY A 58 -7.43 15.55 -11.32
C GLY A 58 -7.90 16.91 -11.82
N TYR A 59 -8.54 17.71 -10.97
CA TYR A 59 -8.98 19.05 -11.33
C TYR A 59 -7.80 20.02 -11.48
N ILE A 60 -7.85 20.85 -12.53
CA ILE A 60 -6.92 21.97 -12.68
C ILE A 60 -7.23 22.99 -11.58
N SER A 61 -6.18 23.47 -10.90
CA SER A 61 -6.34 24.40 -9.78
C SER A 61 -7.04 25.69 -10.21
N GLY A 62 -8.22 25.95 -9.65
CA GLY A 62 -9.02 27.14 -9.97
C GLY A 62 -9.97 26.97 -11.16
N GLU A 63 -10.01 25.79 -11.78
CA GLU A 63 -10.90 25.51 -12.91
C GLU A 63 -11.84 24.34 -12.60
N ALA A 64 -13.01 24.32 -13.24
CA ALA A 64 -13.99 23.24 -13.13
C ALA A 64 -13.77 22.14 -14.20
N VAL A 65 -12.52 21.96 -14.65
CA VAL A 65 -12.13 20.95 -15.64
C VAL A 65 -11.05 20.03 -15.07
N MET A 66 -11.01 18.79 -15.54
CA MET A 66 -10.03 17.79 -15.14
C MET A 66 -8.98 17.56 -16.22
N GLU A 67 -7.74 17.31 -15.79
CA GLU A 67 -6.62 16.92 -16.63
C GLU A 67 -6.02 15.58 -16.15
N PRO A 68 -5.45 14.77 -17.05
CA PRO A 68 -4.82 13.52 -16.67
C PRO A 68 -3.51 13.80 -15.91
N GLN A 69 -3.35 13.21 -14.73
CA GLN A 69 -2.22 13.43 -13.84
C GLN A 69 -1.15 12.34 -13.97
N TYR A 70 -1.56 11.08 -14.02
CA TYR A 70 -0.66 9.94 -14.16
C TYR A 70 -1.41 8.67 -14.60
N ASP A 71 -0.70 7.75 -15.23
CA ASP A 71 -1.19 6.41 -15.50
C ASP A 71 -0.85 5.46 -14.34
N TYR A 72 -1.72 4.49 -14.08
CA TYR A 72 -1.50 3.47 -13.06
C TYR A 72 -2.07 2.13 -13.50
N CYS A 73 -1.44 1.05 -13.04
CA CYS A 73 -1.99 -0.27 -13.23
C CYS A 73 -3.12 -0.52 -12.22
N ILE A 74 -4.31 -0.85 -12.72
CA ILE A 74 -5.49 -1.16 -11.88
C ILE A 74 -5.23 -2.37 -11.00
N ASP A 75 -4.46 -3.35 -11.49
CA ASP A 75 -4.29 -4.60 -10.79
C ASP A 75 -3.32 -4.46 -9.61
N CYS A 76 -2.27 -3.62 -9.70
CA CYS A 76 -1.22 -3.54 -8.68
C CYS A 76 -1.01 -2.13 -8.08
N ASP A 77 -1.82 -1.16 -8.48
CA ASP A 77 -1.79 0.25 -8.05
C ASP A 77 -0.42 0.91 -8.24
N LYS A 78 0.40 0.39 -9.17
CA LYS A 78 1.69 0.96 -9.50
C LYS A 78 1.48 2.08 -10.51
N GLN A 79 1.99 3.27 -10.20
CA GLN A 79 2.06 4.36 -11.16
C GLN A 79 3.01 3.97 -12.29
N ILE A 80 2.54 4.11 -13.52
CA ILE A 80 3.26 3.78 -14.75
C ILE A 80 3.76 5.08 -15.37
N GLY A 81 5.02 5.12 -15.79
CA GLY A 81 5.57 6.27 -16.49
C GLY A 81 4.92 6.43 -17.86
N TRP A 82 4.71 7.68 -18.31
CA TRP A 82 4.12 8.00 -19.61
C TRP A 82 4.81 7.34 -20.82
N GLY A 83 6.08 6.93 -20.69
CA GLY A 83 6.82 6.17 -21.72
C GLY A 83 6.59 4.66 -21.70
N GLU A 84 6.25 4.06 -20.55
CA GLU A 84 6.14 2.60 -20.37
C GLU A 84 4.83 2.03 -20.95
N ARG A 85 3.86 2.90 -21.25
CA ARG A 85 2.57 2.52 -21.86
C ARG A 85 2.69 2.10 -23.32
N TYR A 86 3.69 2.60 -24.05
CA TYR A 86 3.85 2.38 -25.50
C TYR A 86 4.89 1.31 -25.87
N GLU A 87 5.68 0.82 -24.91
CA GLU A 87 6.68 -0.24 -25.15
C GLU A 87 6.06 -1.65 -25.22
N ASN A 88 4.86 -1.86 -24.66
CA ASN A 88 4.16 -3.15 -24.68
C ASN A 88 3.32 -3.40 -25.96
N GLN A 89 3.54 -2.63 -27.03
CA GLN A 89 2.82 -2.75 -28.31
C GLN A 89 3.71 -3.17 -29.50
N LEU A 90 4.96 -3.60 -29.27
CA LEU A 90 5.88 -4.14 -30.29
C LEU A 90 6.20 -5.62 -30.05
#